data_AF-A0A848UM66-F1
#
_entry.id   AF-A0A848UM66-F1
#
_cell.length_a   1.000
_cell.length_b   1.000
_cell.length_c   1.000
_cell.angle_alpha   90.00
_cell.angle_beta   90.00
_cell.angle_gamma   90.00
#
_symmetry.space_group_name_H-M   'P 1'
#
loop_
_entity.id
_entity.type
_entity.pdbx_description
1 polymer ?
#
loop_
_entity_poly.entity_id
_entity_poly.type
_entity_poly.pdbx_seq_one_letter_code
_entity_poly.pdbx_strand_id
1 'polypeptide(L)'
;MATRAAILYFDPEKLEAISTYNHYDGYPEGLGAGLKKHYNDDFKANRIASEGYISYLDPETGDIEVSNPRDKDVDPDRMRLTDDMGKTAMDLAEMISSYGADYAYIWSPAIDEWMTVKGGSTKSMYNTIDQLMPELFGMGTNPENDPQASDFMTEWKSFLSENTVDETEFNFFKTILGKKYSDSEIETYLKSDSFKRASMDGDMEMVASNSSNWENEFFEFFDNPSNV
;
A
#
# COMPACT_ATOMS: atom_id res chain seq x y z
N MET A 1 -17.16 2.21 24.45
CA MET A 1 -17.65 1.78 23.13
C MET A 1 -16.41 1.75 22.26
N ALA A 2 -16.09 0.59 21.67
CA ALA A 2 -14.89 0.46 20.84
C ALA A 2 -15.14 1.12 19.48
N THR A 3 -14.18 1.92 19.01
CA THR A 3 -14.17 2.47 17.65
C THR A 3 -13.40 1.51 16.77
N ARG A 4 -14.11 0.91 15.82
CA ARG A 4 -13.58 -0.13 14.93
C ARG A 4 -13.06 0.48 13.65
N ALA A 5 -12.10 -0.17 13.02
CA ALA A 5 -11.66 0.25 11.71
C ALA A 5 -11.37 -0.94 10.78
N ALA A 6 -11.45 -0.68 9.49
CA ALA A 6 -10.91 -1.54 8.45
C ALA A 6 -9.59 -0.95 7.94
N ILE A 7 -8.58 -1.78 7.72
CA ILE A 7 -7.31 -1.40 7.10
C ILE A 7 -7.24 -2.16 5.79
N LEU A 8 -7.11 -1.45 4.66
CA LEU A 8 -7.18 -2.02 3.33
C LEU A 8 -5.93 -1.67 2.53
N TYR A 9 -5.42 -2.66 1.83
CA TYR A 9 -4.36 -2.53 0.84
C TYR A 9 -4.81 -3.19 -0.47
N PHE A 10 -4.44 -2.61 -1.60
CA PHE A 10 -4.69 -3.21 -2.91
C PHE A 10 -3.45 -3.98 -3.35
N ASP A 11 -3.54 -5.31 -3.38
CA ASP A 11 -2.50 -6.18 -3.91
C ASP A 11 -2.48 -6.07 -5.45
N PRO A 12 -1.43 -5.44 -6.01
CA PRO A 12 -1.36 -5.14 -7.44
C PRO A 12 -1.07 -6.38 -8.30
N GLU A 13 -0.41 -7.38 -7.74
CA GLU A 13 -0.07 -8.61 -8.45
C GLU A 13 -1.28 -9.52 -8.56
N LYS A 14 -2.06 -9.60 -7.48
CA LYS A 14 -3.23 -10.49 -7.38
C LYS A 14 -4.53 -9.82 -7.79
N LEU A 15 -4.52 -8.50 -7.99
CA LEU A 15 -5.70 -7.68 -8.30
C LEU A 15 -6.81 -7.90 -7.27
N GLU A 16 -6.45 -7.80 -5.99
CA GLU A 16 -7.38 -7.96 -4.87
C GLU A 16 -7.17 -6.86 -3.83
N ALA A 17 -8.23 -6.45 -3.16
CA ALA A 17 -8.11 -5.78 -1.88
C ALA A 17 -7.91 -6.83 -0.80
N ILE A 18 -6.93 -6.62 0.07
CA ILE A 18 -6.72 -7.37 1.30
C ILE A 18 -7.05 -6.46 2.48
N SER A 19 -7.64 -7.03 3.54
CA SER A 19 -8.04 -6.23 4.67
C SER A 19 -7.82 -6.89 6.03
N THR A 20 -7.54 -6.02 6.99
CA THR A 20 -7.42 -6.33 8.40
C THR A 20 -8.49 -5.58 9.19
N TYR A 21 -9.14 -6.30 10.09
CA TYR A 21 -10.07 -5.73 11.05
C TYR A 21 -9.32 -5.21 12.28
N ASN A 22 -9.56 -3.95 12.66
CA ASN A 22 -9.09 -3.35 13.91
C ASN A 22 -10.23 -3.14 14.90
N HIS A 23 -10.10 -3.67 16.11
CA HIS A 23 -11.18 -3.66 17.10
C HIS A 23 -11.28 -2.38 17.94
N TYR A 24 -10.14 -1.80 18.36
CA TYR A 24 -10.09 -0.65 19.28
C TYR A 24 -9.33 0.54 18.69
N ASP A 25 -9.70 1.75 19.14
CA ASP A 25 -9.03 3.01 18.81
C ASP A 25 -8.86 3.30 17.30
N GLY A 26 -9.85 2.91 16.50
CA GLY A 26 -9.86 3.13 15.05
C GLY A 26 -9.93 4.60 14.58
N TYR A 27 -9.77 5.58 15.47
CA TYR A 27 -9.84 7.01 15.15
C TYR A 27 -8.63 7.49 14.34
N PRO A 28 -8.77 8.60 13.57
CA PRO A 28 -7.64 9.19 12.85
C PRO A 28 -6.45 9.56 13.74
N GLU A 29 -6.71 9.98 14.97
CA GLU A 29 -5.70 10.30 16.00
C GLU A 29 -5.10 9.08 16.70
N GLY A 30 -5.76 7.91 16.60
CA GLY A 30 -5.31 6.63 17.16
C GLY A 30 -4.67 5.79 16.06
N LEU A 31 -5.39 4.78 15.58
CA LEU A 31 -4.96 3.90 14.49
C LEU A 31 -4.42 4.69 13.27
N GLY A 32 -5.13 5.75 12.84
CA GLY A 32 -4.73 6.53 11.67
C GLY A 32 -3.35 7.18 11.82
N ALA A 33 -3.03 7.69 13.02
CA ALA A 33 -1.73 8.26 13.32
C ALA A 33 -0.64 7.18 13.37
N GLY A 34 -0.95 6.02 13.96
CA GLY A 34 -0.04 4.87 13.98
C GLY A 34 0.31 4.36 12.59
N LEU A 35 -0.69 4.21 11.71
CA LEU A 35 -0.49 3.83 10.32
C LEU A 35 0.42 4.81 9.57
N LYS A 36 0.14 6.12 9.68
CA LYS A 36 0.95 7.18 9.04
C LYS A 36 2.37 7.28 9.56
N LYS A 37 2.63 6.85 10.80
CA LYS A 37 3.96 6.94 11.42
C LYS A 37 4.79 5.67 11.24
N HIS A 38 4.14 4.50 11.27
CA HIS A 38 4.83 3.21 11.35
C HIS A 38 4.58 2.30 10.15
N TYR A 39 3.51 2.53 9.38
CA TYR A 39 3.12 1.71 8.22
C TYR A 39 2.91 2.57 6.99
N ASN A 40 3.87 3.44 6.70
CA ASN A 40 3.75 4.57 5.77
C ASN A 40 4.46 4.36 4.44
N ASP A 41 4.65 3.11 4.06
CA ASP A 41 5.18 2.67 2.78
C ASP A 41 4.40 1.45 2.29
N ASP A 42 4.54 1.12 1.02
CA ASP A 42 3.73 0.09 0.37
C ASP A 42 3.87 -1.28 1.04
N PHE A 43 5.09 -1.66 1.41
CA PHE A 43 5.37 -2.94 2.09
C PHE A 43 4.73 -3.03 3.45
N LYS A 44 4.91 -1.99 4.27
CA LYS A 44 4.34 -1.97 5.60
C LYS A 44 2.82 -1.87 5.53
N ALA A 45 2.27 -1.13 4.57
CA ALA A 45 0.84 -1.07 4.33
C ALA A 45 0.26 -2.45 3.97
N ASN A 46 0.90 -3.18 3.05
CA ASN A 46 0.54 -4.56 2.74
C ASN A 46 0.62 -5.46 3.98
N ARG A 47 1.72 -5.37 4.74
CA ARG A 47 1.93 -6.16 5.94
C ARG A 47 0.80 -5.97 6.95
N ILE A 48 0.48 -4.73 7.32
CA ILE A 48 -0.57 -4.47 8.33
C ILE A 48 -1.96 -4.84 7.81
N ALA A 49 -2.23 -4.67 6.52
CA ALA A 49 -3.49 -5.10 5.91
C ALA A 49 -3.59 -6.63 5.80
N SER A 50 -2.47 -7.35 5.90
CA SER A 50 -2.38 -8.82 5.83
C SER A 50 -2.51 -9.54 7.18
N GLU A 51 -2.58 -8.82 8.31
CA GLU A 51 -2.66 -9.45 9.65
C GLU A 51 -4.01 -10.13 9.92
N GLY A 52 -5.06 -9.72 9.19
CA GLY A 52 -6.43 -10.19 9.27
C GLY A 52 -7.22 -9.69 10.47
N TYR A 53 -6.64 -9.78 11.66
CA TYR A 53 -7.22 -9.21 12.86
C TYR A 53 -6.17 -8.56 13.77
N ILE A 54 -6.44 -7.34 14.20
CA ILE A 54 -5.74 -6.69 15.32
C ILE A 54 -6.76 -6.16 16.34
N SER A 55 -6.43 -6.29 17.61
CA SER A 55 -7.19 -5.62 18.67
C SER A 55 -6.84 -4.14 18.73
N TYR A 56 -5.55 -3.81 18.60
CA TYR A 56 -5.04 -2.45 18.77
C TYR A 56 -3.70 -2.29 18.04
N LEU A 57 -3.40 -1.05 17.64
CA LEU A 57 -2.09 -0.60 17.19
C LEU A 57 -1.63 0.52 18.13
N ASP A 58 -0.46 0.38 18.74
CA ASP A 58 0.17 1.47 19.49
C ASP A 58 0.70 2.53 18.51
N PRO A 59 0.14 3.76 18.51
CA PRO A 59 0.56 4.80 17.56
C PRO A 59 1.94 5.37 17.85
N GLU A 60 2.54 5.07 19.01
CA GLU A 60 3.87 5.52 19.37
C GLU A 60 4.97 4.53 19.00
N THR A 61 4.72 3.23 19.18
CA THR A 61 5.72 2.18 18.91
C THR A 61 5.52 1.48 17.57
N GLY A 62 4.28 1.45 17.05
CA GLY A 62 3.92 0.66 15.89
C GLY A 62 3.62 -0.81 16.21
N ASP A 63 3.57 -1.19 17.49
CA ASP A 63 3.29 -2.57 17.88
C ASP A 63 1.79 -2.89 17.77
N ILE A 64 1.48 -4.04 17.18
CA ILE A 64 0.12 -4.57 17.11
C ILE A 64 -0.14 -5.54 18.27
N GLU A 65 -1.36 -5.50 18.79
CA GLU A 65 -1.83 -6.42 19.81
C GLU A 65 -3.02 -7.24 19.31
N VAL A 66 -3.04 -8.51 19.68
CA VAL A 66 -4.21 -9.39 19.54
C VAL A 66 -4.58 -9.89 20.94
N SER A 67 -5.59 -9.28 21.55
CA SER A 67 -5.92 -9.52 22.96
C SER A 67 -6.56 -10.90 23.20
N ASN A 68 -7.21 -11.48 22.18
CA ASN A 68 -7.82 -12.79 22.25
C ASN A 68 -7.01 -13.79 21.41
N PRO A 69 -6.37 -14.81 22.00
CA PRO A 69 -5.53 -15.75 21.27
C PRO A 69 -6.22 -16.49 20.12
N ARG A 70 -7.56 -16.61 20.15
CA ARG A 70 -8.32 -17.23 19.04
C ARG A 70 -8.34 -16.40 17.77
N ASP A 71 -8.09 -15.11 17.90
CA ASP A 71 -8.16 -14.16 16.80
C ASP A 71 -6.77 -13.93 16.17
N LYS A 72 -5.73 -14.59 16.68
CA LYS A 72 -4.33 -14.42 16.24
C LYS A 72 -4.06 -15.00 14.85
N ASP A 73 -4.80 -16.04 14.49
CA ASP A 73 -4.62 -16.77 13.23
C ASP A 73 -5.86 -16.58 12.32
N VAL A 74 -6.55 -15.45 12.46
CA VAL A 74 -7.67 -15.09 11.58
C VAL A 74 -7.08 -14.62 10.26
N ASP A 75 -7.44 -15.32 9.18
CA ASP A 75 -7.00 -14.94 7.84
C ASP A 75 -7.57 -13.55 7.47
N PRO A 76 -6.80 -12.72 6.75
CA PRO A 76 -7.32 -11.47 6.21
C PRO A 76 -8.39 -11.72 5.15
N ASP A 77 -9.42 -10.88 5.14
CA ASP A 77 -10.41 -10.94 4.09
C ASP A 77 -9.82 -10.41 2.79
N ARG A 78 -10.18 -11.09 1.69
CA ARG A 78 -9.72 -10.79 0.34
C ARG A 78 -10.90 -10.59 -0.57
N MET A 79 -10.82 -9.58 -1.43
CA MET A 79 -11.84 -9.27 -2.42
C MET A 79 -11.17 -8.98 -3.75
N ARG A 80 -11.52 -9.76 -4.77
CA ARG A 80 -11.04 -9.51 -6.12
C ARG A 80 -11.58 -8.18 -6.64
N LEU A 81 -10.68 -7.39 -7.21
CA LEU A 81 -11.03 -6.19 -7.93
C LEU A 81 -11.61 -6.59 -9.29
N THR A 82 -12.56 -5.79 -9.77
CA THR A 82 -13.21 -6.01 -11.07
C THR A 82 -12.74 -4.95 -12.06
N ASP A 83 -13.09 -5.10 -13.32
CA ASP A 83 -12.93 -4.09 -14.36
C ASP A 83 -14.12 -3.10 -14.42
N ASP A 84 -14.92 -3.04 -13.36
CA ASP A 84 -15.93 -2.01 -13.12
C ASP A 84 -15.57 -1.22 -11.84
N MET A 85 -15.27 0.08 -11.99
CA MET A 85 -14.86 0.94 -10.88
C MET A 85 -16.00 1.13 -9.87
N GLY A 86 -17.24 1.31 -10.37
CA GLY A 86 -18.40 1.52 -9.52
C GLY A 86 -18.75 0.25 -8.73
N LYS A 87 -18.62 -0.92 -9.37
CA LYS A 87 -18.73 -2.20 -8.68
C LYS A 87 -17.63 -2.38 -7.64
N THR A 88 -16.38 -2.08 -7.99
CA THR A 88 -15.24 -2.16 -7.06
C THR A 88 -15.45 -1.26 -5.84
N ALA A 89 -15.87 -0.01 -6.04
CA ALA A 89 -16.19 0.90 -4.95
C ALA A 89 -17.35 0.39 -4.07
N MET A 90 -18.37 -0.23 -4.67
CA MET A 90 -19.48 -0.83 -3.92
C MET A 90 -19.03 -2.03 -3.10
N ASP A 91 -18.27 -2.95 -3.69
CA ASP A 91 -17.78 -4.15 -3.02
C ASP A 91 -16.85 -3.76 -1.83
N LEU A 92 -16.01 -2.72 -1.99
CA LEU A 92 -15.23 -2.14 -0.88
C LEU A 92 -16.12 -1.57 0.24
N ALA A 93 -17.16 -0.82 -0.12
CA ALA A 93 -18.09 -0.28 0.85
C ALA A 93 -18.83 -1.39 1.62
N GLU A 94 -19.18 -2.48 0.95
CA GLU A 94 -19.80 -3.66 1.57
C GLU A 94 -18.83 -4.38 2.52
N MET A 95 -17.56 -4.56 2.13
CA MET A 95 -16.52 -5.11 3.00
C MET A 95 -16.37 -4.28 4.28
N ILE A 96 -16.18 -2.97 4.17
CA ILE A 96 -16.04 -2.06 5.33
C ILE A 96 -17.30 -2.12 6.22
N SER A 97 -18.49 -2.17 5.61
CA SER A 97 -19.76 -2.28 6.32
C SER A 97 -19.88 -3.59 7.09
N SER A 98 -19.39 -4.70 6.52
CA SER A 98 -19.43 -6.03 7.14
C SER A 98 -18.64 -6.10 8.45
N TYR A 99 -17.61 -5.26 8.58
CA TYR A 99 -16.81 -5.12 9.80
C TYR A 99 -17.51 -4.29 10.88
N GLY A 100 -18.60 -3.60 10.54
CA GLY A 100 -19.18 -2.58 11.41
C GLY A 100 -18.16 -1.49 11.75
N ALA A 101 -17.28 -1.18 10.79
CA ALA A 101 -16.18 -0.25 10.99
C ALA A 101 -16.69 1.20 11.04
N ASP A 102 -16.17 1.95 12.02
CA ASP A 102 -16.45 3.38 12.16
C ASP A 102 -15.56 4.24 11.25
N TYR A 103 -14.42 3.67 10.83
CA TYR A 103 -13.46 4.25 9.88
C TYR A 103 -12.86 3.16 8.99
N ALA A 104 -12.42 3.53 7.79
CA ALA A 104 -11.56 2.69 6.97
C ALA A 104 -10.33 3.48 6.54
N TYR A 105 -9.19 2.80 6.53
CA TYR A 105 -7.91 3.33 6.07
C TYR A 105 -7.52 2.53 4.83
N ILE A 106 -7.43 3.20 3.69
CA ILE A 106 -7.12 2.58 2.40
C ILE A 106 -5.78 3.14 1.96
N TRP A 107 -4.78 2.29 1.77
CA TRP A 107 -3.50 2.71 1.22
C TRP A 107 -3.67 3.09 -0.25
N SER A 108 -3.23 4.29 -0.62
CA SER A 108 -3.11 4.70 -2.01
C SER A 108 -1.64 4.64 -2.44
N PRO A 109 -1.25 3.68 -3.29
CA PRO A 109 0.10 3.66 -3.86
C PRO A 109 0.33 4.82 -4.84
N ALA A 110 -0.72 5.50 -5.30
CA ALA A 110 -0.60 6.62 -6.24
C ALA A 110 -0.16 7.93 -5.60
N ILE A 111 -0.42 8.10 -4.30
CA ILE A 111 -0.02 9.28 -3.54
C ILE A 111 0.85 8.93 -2.33
N ASP A 112 1.24 7.66 -2.18
CA ASP A 112 1.98 7.10 -1.04
C ASP A 112 1.40 7.54 0.33
N GLU A 113 0.07 7.52 0.44
CA GLU A 113 -0.64 7.94 1.66
C GLU A 113 -1.85 7.05 2.01
N TRP A 114 -2.16 6.99 3.31
CA TRP A 114 -3.40 6.43 3.82
C TRP A 114 -4.58 7.39 3.64
N MET A 115 -5.53 6.99 2.82
CA MET A 115 -6.82 7.65 2.70
C MET A 115 -7.77 7.20 3.80
N THR A 116 -8.51 8.14 4.39
CA THR A 116 -9.47 7.85 5.48
C THR A 116 -10.90 8.00 4.98
N VAL A 117 -11.68 6.93 5.11
CA VAL A 117 -13.13 6.93 4.84
C VAL A 117 -13.87 6.82 6.17
N LYS A 118 -14.81 7.73 6.41
CA LYS A 118 -15.67 7.64 7.60
C LYS A 118 -16.75 6.57 7.39
N GLY A 119 -16.90 5.69 8.36
CA GLY A 119 -17.95 4.69 8.42
C GLY A 119 -19.35 5.31 8.42
N GLY A 120 -20.34 4.52 8.00
CA GLY A 120 -21.72 4.96 7.90
C GLY A 120 -22.57 3.95 7.17
N SER A 121 -23.59 4.42 6.46
CA SER A 121 -24.34 3.54 5.56
C SER A 121 -23.44 3.06 4.42
N THR A 122 -23.63 1.83 3.92
CA THR A 122 -22.92 1.33 2.74
C THR A 122 -23.00 2.32 1.58
N LYS A 123 -24.17 2.95 1.35
CA LYS A 123 -24.35 3.95 0.30
C LYS A 123 -23.48 5.20 0.48
N SER A 124 -23.32 5.71 1.70
CA SER A 124 -22.48 6.90 1.93
C SER A 124 -21.00 6.57 1.78
N MET A 125 -20.58 5.37 2.22
CA MET A 125 -19.21 4.90 2.02
C MET A 125 -18.92 4.69 0.54
N TYR A 126 -19.82 4.02 -0.20
CA TYR A 126 -19.73 3.87 -1.66
C TYR A 126 -19.51 5.22 -2.35
N ASN A 127 -20.36 6.22 -2.10
CA ASN A 127 -20.22 7.54 -2.73
C ASN A 127 -18.86 8.20 -2.41
N THR A 128 -18.31 7.96 -1.23
CA THR A 128 -17.01 8.52 -0.83
C THR A 128 -15.88 7.78 -1.55
N ILE A 129 -15.92 6.44 -1.56
CA ILE A 129 -14.91 5.60 -2.21
C ILE A 129 -14.90 5.85 -3.71
N ASP A 130 -16.07 5.89 -4.35
CA ASP A 130 -16.24 6.18 -5.78
C ASP A 130 -15.56 7.50 -6.19
N GLN A 131 -15.65 8.53 -5.34
CA GLN A 131 -14.96 9.81 -5.55
C GLN A 131 -13.44 9.72 -5.35
N LEU A 132 -12.97 8.83 -4.47
CA LEU A 132 -11.56 8.64 -4.18
C LEU A 132 -10.88 7.66 -5.16
N MET A 133 -11.64 6.85 -5.92
CA MET A 133 -11.09 5.86 -6.84
C MET A 133 -9.98 6.43 -7.76
N PRO A 134 -10.12 7.64 -8.35
CA PRO A 134 -9.05 8.18 -9.18
C PRO A 134 -7.73 8.35 -8.39
N GLU A 135 -7.78 8.93 -7.19
CA GLU A 135 -6.59 9.14 -6.35
C GLU A 135 -6.08 7.84 -5.70
N LEU A 136 -6.95 6.88 -5.40
CA LEU A 136 -6.56 5.55 -4.88
C LEU A 136 -5.74 4.77 -5.89
N PHE A 137 -6.03 4.96 -7.18
CA PHE A 137 -5.45 4.18 -8.26
C PHE A 137 -4.58 5.01 -9.24
N GLY A 138 -4.36 6.29 -8.95
CA GLY A 138 -3.52 7.18 -9.78
C GLY A 138 -4.13 7.56 -11.13
N MET A 139 -5.44 7.38 -11.30
CA MET A 139 -6.15 7.72 -12.54
C MET A 139 -6.41 9.24 -12.57
N GLY A 140 -6.03 9.91 -13.65
CA GLY A 140 -6.27 11.35 -13.83
C GLY A 140 -5.08 12.28 -13.56
N THR A 141 -3.88 11.77 -13.31
CA THR A 141 -2.64 12.58 -13.30
C THR A 141 -2.16 12.94 -14.71
N ASN A 142 -2.73 12.33 -15.76
CA ASN A 142 -2.49 12.70 -17.15
C ASN A 142 -3.76 13.32 -17.79
N PRO A 143 -3.82 14.65 -17.99
CA PRO A 143 -4.99 15.34 -18.52
C PRO A 143 -5.31 15.03 -20.00
N GLU A 144 -4.46 14.27 -20.72
CA GLU A 144 -4.72 13.83 -22.09
C GLU A 144 -5.49 12.50 -22.20
N ASN A 145 -5.61 11.74 -21.10
CA ASN A 145 -6.34 10.49 -21.06
C ASN A 145 -7.63 10.69 -20.24
N ASP A 146 -8.72 11.01 -20.92
CA ASP A 146 -10.07 10.80 -20.42
C ASP A 146 -10.25 9.27 -20.25
N PRO A 147 -10.25 8.73 -19.02
CA PRO A 147 -10.27 7.30 -18.84
C PRO A 147 -11.64 6.79 -19.27
N GLN A 148 -11.70 6.15 -20.44
CA GLN A 148 -12.82 5.26 -20.68
C GLN A 148 -12.74 4.15 -19.63
N ALA A 149 -13.77 4.07 -18.78
CA ALA A 149 -13.89 3.14 -17.66
C ALA A 149 -13.67 1.66 -18.02
N SER A 150 -13.55 1.29 -19.30
CA SER A 150 -13.23 -0.07 -19.75
C SER A 150 -11.73 -0.41 -19.73
N ASP A 151 -10.82 0.55 -19.52
CA ASP A 151 -9.36 0.29 -19.56
C ASP A 151 -8.64 0.53 -18.22
N PHE A 152 -9.39 0.80 -17.14
CA PHE A 152 -8.79 1.22 -15.88
C PHE A 152 -7.89 0.15 -15.25
N MET A 153 -8.25 -1.13 -15.37
CA MET A 153 -7.42 -2.22 -14.84
C MET A 153 -6.12 -2.35 -15.63
N THR A 154 -6.11 -1.97 -16.91
CA THR A 154 -4.90 -1.91 -17.73
C THR A 154 -4.03 -0.73 -17.33
N GLU A 155 -4.62 0.47 -17.21
CA GLU A 155 -3.92 1.68 -16.77
C GLU A 155 -3.34 1.49 -15.36
N TRP A 156 -4.12 0.93 -14.45
CA TRP A 156 -3.67 0.63 -13.10
C TRP A 156 -2.55 -0.42 -13.10
N LYS A 157 -2.65 -1.50 -13.88
CA LYS A 157 -1.54 -2.45 -14.03
C LYS A 157 -0.27 -1.80 -14.57
N SER A 158 -0.40 -0.88 -15.53
CA SER A 158 0.75 -0.12 -16.05
C SER A 158 1.36 0.75 -14.96
N PHE A 159 0.53 1.52 -14.25
CA PHE A 159 0.95 2.33 -13.11
C PHE A 159 1.69 1.48 -12.06
N LEU A 160 1.15 0.33 -11.69
CA LEU A 160 1.75 -0.58 -10.73
C LEU A 160 3.10 -1.11 -11.22
N SER A 161 3.18 -1.60 -12.46
CA SER A 161 4.44 -2.07 -13.03
C SER A 161 5.55 -1.01 -13.02
N GLU A 162 5.18 0.26 -13.04
CA GLU A 162 6.11 1.38 -12.96
C GLU A 162 6.39 1.82 -11.51
N ASN A 163 5.53 1.52 -10.54
CA ASN A 163 5.59 2.17 -9.22
C ASN A 163 5.55 1.21 -8.02
N THR A 164 5.44 -0.10 -8.22
CA THR A 164 5.55 -1.11 -7.14
C THR A 164 6.96 -1.65 -7.04
N VAL A 165 7.39 -1.92 -5.81
CA VAL A 165 8.68 -2.57 -5.54
C VAL A 165 8.43 -4.02 -5.15
N ASP A 166 9.21 -4.96 -5.70
CA ASP A 166 9.14 -6.37 -5.30
C ASP A 166 9.68 -6.56 -3.87
N GLU A 167 9.00 -7.37 -3.05
CA GLU A 167 9.38 -7.59 -1.64
C GLU A 167 10.71 -8.32 -1.51
N THR A 168 11.04 -9.21 -2.45
CA THR A 168 12.31 -9.94 -2.44
C THR A 168 13.46 -9.01 -2.77
N GLU A 169 13.29 -8.15 -3.79
CA GLU A 169 14.22 -7.09 -4.15
C GLU A 169 14.40 -6.11 -3.00
N PHE A 170 13.31 -5.61 -2.41
CA PHE A 170 13.38 -4.70 -1.28
C PHE A 170 14.13 -5.30 -0.10
N ASN A 171 13.85 -6.56 0.26
CA ASN A 171 14.55 -7.23 1.35
C ASN A 171 16.04 -7.46 1.06
N PHE A 172 16.40 -7.74 -0.20
CA PHE A 172 17.79 -7.80 -0.63
C PHE A 172 18.49 -6.45 -0.41
N PHE A 173 17.91 -5.37 -0.94
CA PHE A 173 18.48 -4.03 -0.78
C PHE A 173 18.48 -3.56 0.67
N LYS A 174 17.44 -3.82 1.44
CA LYS A 174 17.38 -3.54 2.89
C LYS A 174 18.48 -4.25 3.67
N THR A 175 18.81 -5.49 3.31
CA THR A 175 19.91 -6.24 3.95
C THR A 175 21.25 -5.54 3.78
N ILE A 176 21.46 -4.92 2.62
CA ILE A 176 22.72 -4.26 2.26
C ILE A 176 22.73 -2.80 2.77
N LEU A 177 21.60 -2.10 2.63
CA LEU A 177 21.50 -0.64 2.71
C LEU A 177 20.82 -0.14 3.98
N GLY A 178 20.05 -0.98 4.68
CA GLY A 178 19.22 -0.60 5.82
C GLY A 178 19.99 -0.09 7.05
N LYS A 179 21.32 -0.14 7.04
CA LYS A 179 22.17 0.52 8.05
C LYS A 179 22.41 2.00 7.77
N LYS A 180 22.27 2.44 6.51
CA LYS A 180 22.61 3.78 6.05
C LYS A 180 21.39 4.56 5.55
N TYR A 181 20.41 3.86 4.96
CA TYR A 181 19.20 4.46 4.40
C TYR A 181 17.96 3.87 5.07
N SER A 182 16.94 4.71 5.19
CA SER A 182 15.62 4.32 5.66
C SER A 182 14.89 3.45 4.63
N ASP A 183 13.88 2.72 5.08
CA ASP A 183 13.02 1.91 4.22
C ASP A 183 12.41 2.74 3.07
N SER A 184 11.97 3.98 3.34
CA SER A 184 11.38 4.85 2.30
C SER A 184 12.40 5.34 1.27
N GLU A 185 13.64 5.63 1.69
CA GLU A 185 14.72 6.01 0.77
C GLU A 185 15.10 4.85 -0.15
N ILE A 186 15.15 3.63 0.40
CA ILE A 186 15.41 2.42 -0.39
C ILE A 186 14.28 2.20 -1.39
N GLU A 187 13.03 2.28 -0.97
CA GLU A 187 11.88 2.13 -1.86
C GLU A 187 11.85 3.20 -2.96
N THR A 188 12.15 4.46 -2.63
CA THR A 188 12.25 5.56 -3.61
C THR A 188 13.29 5.25 -4.69
N TYR A 189 14.45 4.71 -4.30
CA TYR A 189 15.47 4.28 -5.26
C TYR A 189 14.96 3.15 -6.16
N LEU A 190 14.28 2.14 -5.60
CA LEU A 190 13.78 0.99 -6.36
C LEU A 190 12.64 1.39 -7.33
N LYS A 191 11.86 2.43 -7.01
CA LYS A 191 10.85 3.02 -7.92
C LYS A 191 11.47 3.92 -9.02
N SER A 192 12.74 4.31 -8.89
CA SER A 192 13.38 5.29 -9.77
C SER A 192 13.66 4.79 -11.19
N ASP A 193 13.64 5.69 -12.16
CA ASP A 193 14.05 5.40 -13.54
C ASP A 193 15.49 4.89 -13.64
N SER A 194 16.36 5.33 -12.72
CA SER A 194 17.74 4.87 -12.64
C SER A 194 17.81 3.38 -12.34
N PHE A 195 17.08 2.92 -11.33
CA PHE A 195 17.00 1.50 -10.99
C PHE A 195 16.36 0.68 -12.11
N LYS A 196 15.27 1.16 -12.69
CA LYS A 196 14.60 0.46 -13.81
C LYS A 196 15.54 0.26 -15.00
N ARG A 197 16.33 1.28 -15.37
CA ARG A 197 17.34 1.15 -16.43
C ARG A 197 18.42 0.14 -16.08
N ALA A 198 18.97 0.22 -14.87
CA ALA A 198 19.96 -0.73 -14.36
C ALA A 198 19.48 -2.19 -14.40
N SER A 199 18.20 -2.40 -14.04
CA SER A 199 17.54 -3.70 -14.07
C SER A 199 17.37 -4.23 -15.51
N MET A 200 16.92 -3.37 -16.43
CA MET A 200 16.68 -3.74 -17.83
C MET A 200 17.96 -4.00 -18.63
N ASP A 201 19.05 -3.29 -18.34
CA ASP A 201 20.33 -3.44 -19.04
C ASP A 201 21.10 -4.70 -18.61
N GLY A 202 20.59 -5.45 -17.62
CA GLY A 202 21.18 -6.69 -17.13
C GLY A 202 22.37 -6.47 -16.18
N ASP A 203 22.69 -5.22 -15.85
CA ASP A 203 23.74 -4.85 -14.88
C ASP A 203 23.38 -5.26 -13.45
N MET A 204 22.12 -5.62 -13.24
CA MET A 204 21.51 -6.09 -12.00
C MET A 204 21.16 -7.59 -12.02
N GLU A 205 21.81 -8.42 -12.85
CA GLU A 205 21.63 -9.88 -12.80
C GLU A 205 22.01 -10.44 -11.41
N MET A 206 21.01 -10.53 -10.53
CA MET A 206 21.12 -10.98 -9.13
C MET A 206 21.63 -12.42 -8.94
N VAL A 207 21.84 -13.16 -10.04
CA VAL A 207 22.30 -14.55 -10.03
C VAL A 207 23.71 -14.73 -10.62
N ALA A 208 24.32 -13.72 -11.25
CA ALA A 208 25.59 -13.93 -11.96
C ALA A 208 26.59 -12.77 -12.03
N SER A 209 26.33 -11.56 -11.52
CA SER A 209 27.31 -10.47 -11.60
C SER A 209 28.10 -10.30 -10.29
N ASN A 210 29.43 -10.23 -10.40
CA ASN A 210 30.29 -9.76 -9.31
C ASN A 210 29.82 -8.37 -8.88
N SER A 211 29.75 -8.13 -7.56
CA SER A 211 29.15 -6.99 -6.85
C SER A 211 29.54 -5.56 -7.30
N SER A 212 30.39 -5.36 -8.30
CA SER A 212 31.04 -4.08 -8.57
C SER A 212 30.31 -3.10 -9.49
N ASN A 213 29.33 -3.53 -10.30
CA ASN A 213 28.68 -2.62 -11.27
C ASN A 213 27.48 -1.87 -10.67
N TRP A 214 26.56 -2.57 -10.00
CA TRP A 214 25.39 -1.94 -9.38
C TRP A 214 25.75 -1.04 -8.18
N GLU A 215 26.85 -1.31 -7.47
CA GLU A 215 27.32 -0.46 -6.35
C GLU A 215 27.63 0.98 -6.81
N ASN A 216 28.16 1.17 -8.02
CA ASN A 216 28.50 2.52 -8.52
C ASN A 216 27.26 3.31 -8.95
N GLU A 217 26.32 2.69 -9.67
CA GLU A 217 25.05 3.33 -10.03
C GLU A 217 24.23 3.70 -8.78
N PHE A 218 24.33 2.83 -7.76
CA PHE A 218 23.79 3.09 -6.43
C PHE A 218 24.43 4.32 -5.76
N PHE A 219 25.77 4.41 -5.71
CA PHE A 219 26.44 5.58 -5.14
C PHE A 219 26.09 6.85 -5.92
N GLU A 220 26.03 6.80 -7.25
CA GLU A 220 25.67 7.94 -8.09
C GLU A 220 24.24 8.45 -7.84
N PHE A 221 23.27 7.56 -7.60
CA PHE A 221 21.90 7.97 -7.29
C PHE A 221 21.81 8.74 -5.98
N PHE A 222 22.41 8.22 -4.90
CA PHE A 222 22.32 8.79 -3.55
C PHE A 222 23.32 9.94 -3.27
N ASP A 223 24.42 10.03 -4.01
CA ASP A 223 25.36 11.17 -3.91
C ASP A 223 24.89 12.38 -4.73
N ASN A 224 23.84 12.24 -5.55
CA ASN A 224 23.19 13.37 -6.22
C ASN A 224 22.16 14.03 -5.28
N PRO A 225 22.42 15.25 -4.77
CA PRO A 225 21.52 15.93 -3.83
C PRO A 225 20.18 16.36 -4.43
N SER A 226 19.94 16.09 -5.71
CA SER A 226 18.65 16.34 -6.38
C SER A 226 17.68 15.16 -6.27
N ASN A 227 18.16 14.00 -5.81
CA ASN A 227 17.42 12.73 -5.74
C ASN A 227 17.02 12.33 -4.31
N VAL A 228 17.40 13.14 -3.31
CA VAL A 228 17.17 12.93 -1.86
C VAL A 228 16.41 14.11 -1.29
#